data_AF-A0A5N4WQN6-F1
#
_entry.id   AF-A0A5N4WQN6-F1
#
_cell.length_a   1.000
_cell.length_b   1.000
_cell.length_c   1.000
_cell.angle_alpha   90.00
_cell.angle_beta   90.00
_cell.angle_gamma   90.00
#
_symmetry.space_group_name_H-M   'P 1'
#
loop_
_entity.id
_entity.type
_entity.pdbx_description
1 polymer ?
#
loop_
_entity_poly.entity_id
_entity_poly.type
_entity_poly.pdbx_seq_one_letter_code
_entity_poly.pdbx_strand_id
1 'polypeptide(L)'
;MSNINYDELMKPVIGFLGCTTPQAWLDEALNHLEILMQDHANCEKKAAGTAMNLMFRYSFFTDLQVKLAQLVREEMLHYEQVLEFMKKRGQAWSNLSAGRYAGGLRKEVRTYEPEALIDILIIGAFVEARSCERFYALAPLVDDELGRYYRYLLKSESRHFEDYLTLALDVARTGKLKDPEEDIQQRIEHIREVEANLILSSDETFRFHSGIPAIVAA
;
A
#
# COMPACT_ATOMS: atom_id res chain seq x y z
N MET A 1 -12.50 1.20 25.64
CA MET A 1 -11.75 1.13 24.37
C MET A 1 -10.38 1.71 24.67
N SER A 2 -9.30 0.96 24.46
CA SER A 2 -7.95 1.51 24.64
C SER A 2 -7.82 2.73 23.73
N ASN A 3 -7.45 3.89 24.27
CA ASN A 3 -7.04 5.03 23.45
C ASN A 3 -5.77 4.59 22.70
N ILE A 4 -5.95 4.10 21.47
CA ILE A 4 -4.83 3.77 20.59
C ILE A 4 -4.09 5.08 20.36
N ASN A 5 -2.82 5.13 20.76
CA ASN A 5 -1.94 6.22 20.40
C ASN A 5 -1.49 5.97 18.95
N TYR A 6 -2.20 6.61 18.01
CA TYR A 6 -1.89 6.46 16.58
C TYR A 6 -0.49 6.98 16.24
N ASP A 7 0.01 8.00 16.94
CA ASP A 7 1.35 8.52 16.67
C ASP A 7 2.43 7.47 16.99
N GLU A 8 2.25 6.70 18.07
CA GLU A 8 3.14 5.58 18.38
C GLU A 8 2.99 4.42 17.39
N LEU A 9 1.76 4.11 16.96
CA LEU A 9 1.50 3.08 15.95
C LEU A 9 2.19 3.41 14.62
N MET A 10 2.23 4.69 14.24
CA MET A 10 2.75 5.12 12.94
C MET A 10 4.27 5.27 12.90
N LYS A 11 4.99 5.27 14.03
CA LYS A 11 6.46 5.41 14.03
C LYS A 11 7.20 4.40 13.15
N PRO A 12 6.90 3.09 13.19
CA PRO A 12 7.57 2.11 12.34
C PRO A 12 7.26 2.33 10.85
N VAL A 13 6.00 2.66 10.53
CA VAL A 13 5.55 2.94 9.16
C VAL A 13 6.28 4.15 8.59
N ILE A 14 6.28 5.27 9.32
CA ILE A 14 6.95 6.51 8.89
C ILE A 14 8.48 6.29 8.80
N GLY A 15 9.07 5.54 9.73
CA GLY A 15 10.50 5.22 9.69
C GLY A 15 10.91 4.27 8.55
N PHE A 16 9.97 3.51 8.00
CA PHE A 16 10.22 2.61 6.87
C PHE A 16 10.18 3.32 5.52
N LEU A 17 9.32 4.34 5.38
CA LEU A 17 9.11 5.10 4.14
C LEU A 17 10.22 6.13 3.91
N GLY A 18 10.49 6.46 2.64
CA GLY A 18 11.52 7.45 2.26
C GLY A 18 11.07 8.90 2.30
N CYS A 19 9.76 9.14 2.39
CA CYS A 19 9.18 10.47 2.49
C CYS A 19 7.79 10.41 3.11
N THR A 20 7.30 11.53 3.65
CA THR A 20 5.89 11.70 4.02
C THR A 20 5.07 12.07 2.79
N THR A 21 3.75 11.90 2.87
CA THR A 21 2.84 12.34 1.82
C THR A 21 2.94 13.87 1.64
N PRO A 22 3.14 14.36 0.39
CA PRO A 22 3.21 15.79 0.12
C PRO A 22 1.90 16.52 0.42
N GLN A 23 1.98 17.73 0.98
CA GLN A 23 0.79 18.56 1.25
C GLN A 23 -0.05 18.80 -0.01
N ALA A 24 0.59 19.07 -1.15
CA ALA A 24 -0.11 19.26 -2.42
C ALA A 24 -0.96 18.04 -2.85
N TRP A 25 -0.56 16.82 -2.46
CA TRP A 25 -1.38 15.64 -2.69
C TRP A 25 -2.60 15.60 -1.76
N LEU A 26 -2.44 16.00 -0.49
CA LEU A 26 -3.55 16.09 0.47
C LEU A 26 -4.56 17.15 0.04
N ASP A 27 -4.09 18.31 -0.42
CA ASP A 27 -4.94 19.41 -0.89
C ASP A 27 -5.80 18.96 -2.08
N GLU A 28 -5.21 18.24 -3.04
CA GLU A 28 -5.93 17.67 -4.18
C GLU A 28 -6.91 16.57 -3.76
N ALA A 29 -6.53 15.72 -2.79
CA ALA A 29 -7.39 14.67 -2.27
C ALA A 29 -8.70 15.20 -1.69
N LEU A 30 -8.66 16.35 -1.01
CA LEU A 30 -9.86 17.01 -0.47
C LEU A 30 -10.80 17.53 -1.56
N ASN A 31 -10.26 17.91 -2.72
CA ASN A 31 -11.05 18.35 -3.88
C ASN A 31 -11.64 17.17 -4.67
N HIS A 32 -11.08 15.96 -4.53
CA HIS A 32 -11.41 14.80 -5.36
C HIS A 32 -11.71 13.52 -4.56
N LEU A 33 -12.41 13.65 -3.42
CA LEU A 33 -12.75 12.53 -2.54
C LEU A 33 -13.49 11.37 -3.23
N GLU A 34 -14.34 11.65 -4.22
CA GLU A 34 -15.02 10.59 -4.98
C GLU A 34 -14.03 9.72 -5.77
N ILE A 35 -13.06 10.34 -6.44
CA ILE A 35 -12.00 9.62 -7.16
C ILE A 35 -11.16 8.83 -6.16
N LEU A 36 -10.82 9.44 -5.02
CA LEU A 36 -10.03 8.82 -3.98
C LEU A 36 -10.70 7.57 -3.40
N MET A 37 -11.97 7.64 -3.00
CA MET A 37 -12.70 6.50 -2.42
C MET A 37 -12.85 5.37 -3.44
N GLN A 38 -13.14 5.69 -4.70
CA GLN A 38 -13.27 4.64 -5.70
C GLN A 38 -11.92 3.99 -6.05
N ASP A 39 -10.85 4.76 -6.14
CA ASP A 39 -9.51 4.19 -6.34
C ASP A 39 -9.02 3.41 -5.11
N HIS A 40 -9.36 3.85 -3.90
CA HIS A 40 -9.18 3.07 -2.67
C HIS A 40 -9.87 1.72 -2.77
N ALA A 41 -11.16 1.65 -3.12
CA ALA A 41 -11.85 0.38 -3.37
C ALA A 41 -11.13 -0.48 -4.43
N ASN A 42 -10.63 0.14 -5.50
CA ASN A 42 -9.82 -0.60 -6.49
C ASN A 42 -8.52 -1.14 -5.88
N CYS A 43 -7.86 -0.39 -5.00
CA CYS A 43 -6.65 -0.81 -4.29
C CYS A 43 -6.90 -2.05 -3.43
N GLU A 44 -7.95 -2.08 -2.62
CA GLU A 44 -8.26 -3.26 -1.77
C GLU A 44 -8.49 -4.51 -2.62
N LYS A 45 -9.27 -4.35 -3.70
CA LYS A 45 -9.51 -5.43 -4.65
C LYS A 45 -8.21 -5.90 -5.34
N LYS A 46 -7.30 -4.98 -5.66
CA LYS A 46 -5.99 -5.30 -6.27
C LYS A 46 -5.04 -5.95 -5.27
N ALA A 47 -5.06 -5.55 -4.00
CA ALA A 47 -4.27 -6.15 -2.92
C ALA A 47 -4.69 -7.60 -2.71
N ALA A 48 -6.00 -7.85 -2.55
CA ALA A 48 -6.57 -9.20 -2.49
C ALA A 48 -6.20 -10.05 -3.73
N GLY A 49 -6.35 -9.50 -4.93
CA GLY A 49 -5.99 -10.19 -6.17
C GLY A 49 -4.50 -10.52 -6.27
N THR A 50 -3.62 -9.62 -5.81
CA THR A 50 -2.16 -9.85 -5.78
C THR A 50 -1.81 -10.95 -4.80
N ALA A 51 -2.38 -10.93 -3.60
CA ALA A 51 -2.18 -11.98 -2.60
C ALA A 51 -2.69 -13.35 -3.06
N MET A 52 -3.86 -13.42 -3.70
CA MET A 52 -4.35 -14.67 -4.32
C MET A 52 -3.38 -15.20 -5.39
N ASN A 53 -2.85 -14.33 -6.27
CA ASN A 53 -1.88 -14.75 -7.28
C ASN A 53 -0.57 -15.29 -6.66
N LEU A 54 -0.10 -14.65 -5.58
CA LEU A 54 1.06 -15.14 -4.83
C LEU A 54 0.79 -16.51 -4.20
N MET A 55 -0.41 -16.72 -3.64
CA MET A 55 -0.78 -18.02 -3.09
C MET A 55 -0.73 -19.14 -4.15
N PHE A 56 -1.24 -18.88 -5.36
CA PHE A 56 -1.16 -19.86 -6.46
C PHE A 56 0.27 -20.12 -6.92
N ARG A 57 1.11 -19.08 -7.01
CA ARG A 57 2.48 -19.19 -7.52
C ARG A 57 3.43 -19.86 -6.51
N TYR A 58 3.22 -19.64 -5.23
CA TYR A 58 4.13 -20.02 -4.14
C TYR A 58 3.46 -20.99 -3.15
N SER A 59 2.78 -22.02 -3.68
CA SER A 59 1.97 -22.98 -2.93
C SER A 59 2.71 -23.78 -1.86
N PHE A 60 4.04 -23.84 -1.93
CA PHE A 60 4.88 -24.68 -1.07
C PHE A 60 5.30 -24.00 0.24
N PHE A 61 4.99 -22.71 0.43
CA PHE A 61 5.34 -21.94 1.63
C PHE A 61 4.12 -21.77 2.54
N THR A 62 3.89 -22.71 3.46
CA THR A 62 2.67 -22.73 4.31
C THR A 62 2.43 -21.43 5.06
N ASP A 63 3.45 -20.83 5.67
CA ASP A 63 3.29 -19.59 6.44
C ASP A 63 2.87 -18.41 5.54
N LEU A 64 3.47 -18.31 4.35
CA LEU A 64 3.06 -17.37 3.30
C LEU A 64 1.57 -17.59 2.92
N GLN A 65 1.15 -18.85 2.72
CA GLN A 65 -0.24 -19.17 2.37
C GLN A 65 -1.23 -18.69 3.45
N VAL A 66 -0.91 -18.95 4.73
CA VAL A 66 -1.79 -18.57 5.86
C VAL A 66 -1.90 -17.05 5.97
N LYS A 67 -0.77 -16.34 5.89
CA LYS A 67 -0.72 -14.87 5.97
C LYS A 67 -1.46 -14.20 4.80
N LEU A 68 -1.19 -14.64 3.57
CA LEU A 68 -1.87 -14.10 2.39
C LEU A 68 -3.37 -14.40 2.39
N ALA A 69 -3.80 -15.58 2.86
CA ALA A 69 -5.22 -15.89 2.99
C ALA A 69 -5.93 -14.99 4.02
N GLN A 70 -5.26 -14.64 5.11
CA GLN A 70 -5.77 -13.68 6.09
C GLN A 70 -5.91 -12.28 5.47
N LEU A 71 -4.85 -11.81 4.80
CA LEU A 71 -4.85 -10.53 4.09
C LEU A 71 -6.01 -10.46 3.09
N VAL A 72 -6.17 -11.47 2.22
CA VAL A 72 -7.26 -11.51 1.24
C VAL A 72 -8.64 -11.30 1.87
N ARG A 73 -8.91 -11.92 3.02
CA ARG A 73 -10.22 -11.76 3.69
C ARG A 73 -10.40 -10.36 4.25
N GLU A 74 -9.34 -9.78 4.81
CA GLU A 74 -9.36 -8.43 5.37
C GLU A 74 -9.51 -7.37 4.27
N GLU A 75 -8.78 -7.48 3.16
CA GLU A 75 -8.92 -6.53 2.05
C GLU A 75 -10.27 -6.60 1.37
N MET A 76 -10.85 -7.80 1.24
CA MET A 76 -12.21 -7.91 0.71
C MET A 76 -13.25 -7.32 1.65
N LEU A 77 -13.02 -7.35 2.97
CA LEU A 77 -13.86 -6.64 3.94
C LEU A 77 -13.69 -5.13 3.82
N HIS A 78 -12.46 -4.62 3.69
CA HIS A 78 -12.21 -3.20 3.46
C HIS A 78 -12.89 -2.73 2.16
N TYR A 79 -12.75 -3.49 1.08
CA TYR A 79 -13.40 -3.24 -0.20
C TYR A 79 -14.92 -3.07 -0.04
N GLU A 80 -15.58 -4.00 0.65
CA GLU A 80 -17.02 -3.93 0.92
C GLU A 80 -17.39 -2.67 1.71
N GLN A 81 -16.61 -2.33 2.74
CA GLN A 81 -16.82 -1.13 3.55
C GLN A 81 -16.70 0.16 2.72
N VAL A 82 -15.71 0.26 1.83
CA VAL A 82 -15.57 1.42 0.94
C VAL A 82 -16.78 1.54 0.01
N LEU A 83 -17.29 0.42 -0.53
CA LEU A 83 -18.52 0.43 -1.35
C LEU A 83 -19.74 0.92 -0.57
N GLU A 84 -19.87 0.56 0.71
CA GLU A 84 -20.92 1.08 1.58
C GLU A 84 -20.80 2.59 1.78
N PHE A 85 -19.57 3.10 1.98
CA PHE A 85 -19.31 4.55 2.06
C PHE A 85 -19.70 5.27 0.78
N MET A 86 -19.27 4.76 -0.39
CA MET A 86 -19.65 5.32 -1.70
C MET A 86 -21.17 5.35 -1.87
N LYS A 87 -21.86 4.24 -1.52
CA LYS A 87 -23.32 4.14 -1.61
C LYS A 87 -24.03 5.14 -0.69
N LYS A 88 -23.59 5.28 0.57
CA LYS A 88 -24.15 6.25 1.52
C LYS A 88 -24.02 7.69 1.03
N ARG A 89 -22.95 8.00 0.29
CA ARG A 89 -22.69 9.32 -0.30
C ARG A 89 -23.37 9.54 -1.64
N GLY A 90 -24.13 8.57 -2.15
CA GLY A 90 -24.76 8.66 -3.46
C GLY A 90 -23.77 8.63 -4.63
N GLN A 91 -22.53 8.21 -4.39
CA GLN A 91 -21.51 8.10 -5.43
C GLN A 91 -21.78 6.87 -6.31
N ALA A 92 -21.91 7.10 -7.61
CA ALA A 92 -22.01 6.03 -8.60
C ALA A 92 -20.62 5.46 -8.94
N TRP A 93 -20.59 4.17 -9.29
CA TRP A 93 -19.36 3.54 -9.79
C TRP A 93 -19.01 4.04 -11.18
N SER A 94 -17.75 4.44 -11.38
CA SER A 94 -17.20 4.84 -12.68
C SER A 94 -16.04 3.91 -13.10
N ASN A 95 -15.48 4.07 -14.29
CA ASN A 95 -14.24 3.37 -14.64
C ASN A 95 -13.04 4.29 -14.40
N LEU A 96 -12.11 3.89 -13.52
CA LEU A 96 -10.87 4.61 -13.27
C LEU A 96 -9.69 3.77 -13.78
N SER A 97 -8.84 4.38 -14.61
CA SER A 97 -7.56 3.77 -14.99
C SER A 97 -6.66 3.61 -13.77
N ALA A 98 -5.80 2.59 -13.77
CA ALA A 98 -4.78 2.45 -12.72
C ALA A 98 -3.75 3.59 -12.81
N GLY A 99 -3.27 4.07 -11.65
CA GLY A 99 -2.13 4.98 -11.57
C GLY A 99 -0.80 4.28 -11.84
N ARG A 100 0.28 5.05 -11.91
CA ARG A 100 1.62 4.54 -12.25
C ARG A 100 2.34 3.82 -11.10
N TYR A 101 1.95 4.03 -9.84
CA TYR A 101 2.69 3.63 -8.64
C TYR A 101 3.09 2.15 -8.60
N ALA A 102 2.11 1.24 -8.48
CA ALA A 102 2.38 -0.19 -8.39
C ALA A 102 3.07 -0.74 -9.66
N GLY A 103 2.75 -0.17 -10.83
CA GLY A 103 3.42 -0.50 -12.09
C GLY A 103 4.88 -0.05 -12.12
N GLY A 104 5.20 1.10 -11.53
CA GLY A 104 6.55 1.63 -11.37
C GLY A 104 7.39 0.73 -10.49
N LEU A 105 6.90 0.39 -9.29
CA LEU A 105 7.59 -0.52 -8.36
C LEU A 105 7.82 -1.91 -8.98
N ARG A 106 6.84 -2.45 -9.70
CA ARG A 106 6.97 -3.77 -10.35
C ARG A 106 8.06 -3.84 -11.42
N LYS A 107 8.53 -2.72 -11.97
CA LYS A 107 9.67 -2.70 -12.90
C LYS A 107 10.98 -3.09 -12.23
N GLU A 108 11.06 -2.95 -10.92
CA GLU A 108 12.26 -3.29 -10.15
C GLU A 108 12.38 -4.79 -9.89
N VAL A 109 11.29 -5.55 -10.00
CA VAL A 109 11.26 -6.99 -9.65
C VAL A 109 12.24 -7.78 -10.49
N ARG A 110 13.16 -8.50 -9.83
CA ARG A 110 14.10 -9.42 -10.47
C ARG A 110 13.37 -10.58 -11.15
N THR A 111 13.97 -11.12 -12.20
CA THR A 111 13.33 -12.14 -13.06
C THR A 111 13.64 -13.59 -12.66
N TYR A 112 14.37 -13.80 -11.56
CA TYR A 112 14.82 -15.11 -11.09
C TYR A 112 14.44 -15.31 -9.62
N GLU A 113 14.17 -16.57 -9.26
CA GLU A 113 13.76 -16.95 -7.91
C GLU A 113 14.99 -17.37 -7.07
N PRO A 114 14.94 -17.18 -5.73
CA PRO A 114 13.83 -16.62 -4.93
C PRO A 114 13.77 -15.08 -4.86
N GLU A 115 14.71 -14.39 -5.48
CA GLU A 115 14.84 -12.93 -5.45
C GLU A 115 13.60 -12.18 -5.96
N ALA A 116 12.93 -12.71 -6.97
CA ALA A 116 11.67 -12.19 -7.47
C ALA A 116 10.58 -12.17 -6.38
N LEU A 117 10.45 -13.25 -5.61
CA LEU A 117 9.51 -13.32 -4.49
C LEU A 117 9.88 -12.30 -3.41
N ILE A 118 11.15 -12.21 -3.03
CA ILE A 118 11.65 -11.23 -2.04
C ILE A 118 11.26 -9.82 -2.48
N ASP A 119 11.51 -9.46 -3.73
CA ASP A 119 11.20 -8.14 -4.27
C ASP A 119 9.69 -7.84 -4.25
N ILE A 120 8.86 -8.82 -4.62
CA ILE A 120 7.40 -8.65 -4.59
C ILE A 120 6.90 -8.45 -3.16
N LEU A 121 7.46 -9.16 -2.18
CA LEU A 121 7.10 -9.01 -0.77
C LEU A 121 7.56 -7.65 -0.20
N ILE A 122 8.77 -7.19 -0.54
CA ILE A 122 9.24 -5.85 -0.18
C ILE A 122 8.32 -4.78 -0.79
N ILE A 123 7.96 -4.91 -2.06
CA ILE A 123 7.02 -3.99 -2.72
C ILE A 123 5.66 -4.00 -2.03
N GLY A 124 5.15 -5.17 -1.64
CA GLY A 124 3.94 -5.29 -0.83
C GLY A 124 4.05 -4.47 0.46
N ALA A 125 5.13 -4.63 1.20
CA ALA A 125 5.39 -3.86 2.43
C ALA A 125 5.35 -2.34 2.18
N PHE A 126 5.95 -1.85 1.08
CA PHE A 126 5.90 -0.42 0.72
C PHE A 126 4.50 0.06 0.33
N VAL A 127 3.72 -0.75 -0.38
CA VAL A 127 2.34 -0.41 -0.74
C VAL A 127 1.49 -0.24 0.52
N GLU A 128 1.52 -1.21 1.45
CA GLU A 128 0.73 -1.16 2.68
C GLU A 128 1.22 -0.05 3.62
N ALA A 129 2.54 0.14 3.76
CA ALA A 129 3.10 1.23 4.56
C ALA A 129 2.66 2.60 4.03
N ARG A 130 2.69 2.81 2.71
CA ARG A 130 2.24 4.07 2.09
C ARG A 130 0.73 4.27 2.24
N SER A 131 -0.07 3.21 2.10
CA SER A 131 -1.52 3.26 2.36
C SER A 131 -1.79 3.71 3.79
N CYS A 132 -1.14 3.08 4.77
CA CYS A 132 -1.24 3.41 6.18
C CYS A 132 -0.88 4.88 6.47
N GLU A 133 0.25 5.36 5.94
CA GLU A 133 0.69 6.74 6.11
C GLU A 133 -0.28 7.75 5.47
N ARG A 134 -0.82 7.46 4.28
CA ARG A 134 -1.83 8.30 3.63
C ARG A 134 -3.15 8.34 4.37
N PHE A 135 -3.64 7.22 4.88
CA PHE A 135 -4.83 7.19 5.72
C PHE A 135 -4.63 8.02 6.98
N TYR A 136 -3.47 7.89 7.63
CA TYR A 136 -3.14 8.67 8.83
C TYR A 136 -3.11 10.17 8.54
N ALA A 137 -2.46 10.59 7.44
CA ALA A 137 -2.38 11.98 7.02
C ALA A 137 -3.73 12.59 6.59
N LEU A 138 -4.60 11.80 5.95
CA LEU A 138 -5.94 12.25 5.50
C LEU A 138 -6.98 12.28 6.61
N ALA A 139 -6.91 11.37 7.57
CA ALA A 139 -7.94 11.20 8.59
C ALA A 139 -8.32 12.45 9.41
N PRO A 140 -7.42 13.42 9.70
CA PRO A 140 -7.81 14.67 10.36
C PRO A 140 -8.36 15.74 9.39
N LEU A 141 -8.26 15.54 8.07
CA LEU A 141 -8.61 16.54 7.06
C LEU A 141 -9.98 16.29 6.41
N VAL A 142 -10.47 15.06 6.46
CA VAL A 142 -11.78 14.65 5.92
C VAL A 142 -12.89 14.76 6.97
N ASP A 143 -14.14 14.58 6.57
CA ASP A 143 -15.28 14.57 7.50
C ASP A 143 -15.17 13.46 8.56
N ASP A 144 -15.87 13.68 9.68
CA ASP A 144 -15.81 12.82 10.87
C ASP A 144 -16.08 11.34 10.61
N GLU A 145 -17.00 11.00 9.69
CA GLU A 145 -17.33 9.60 9.39
C GLU A 145 -16.18 8.93 8.64
N LEU A 146 -15.69 9.56 7.58
CA LEU A 146 -14.57 9.04 6.78
C LEU A 146 -13.26 9.03 7.57
N GLY A 147 -12.99 10.05 8.37
CA GLY A 147 -11.78 10.14 9.17
C GLY A 147 -11.72 9.07 10.26
N ARG A 148 -12.86 8.70 10.86
CA ARG A 148 -12.93 7.54 11.78
C ARG A 148 -12.65 6.23 11.04
N TYR A 149 -13.14 6.09 9.82
CA TYR A 149 -12.89 4.90 9.01
C TYR A 149 -11.42 4.77 8.61
N TYR A 150 -10.78 5.85 8.13
CA TYR A 150 -9.35 5.83 7.82
C TYR A 150 -8.48 5.54 9.06
N ARG A 151 -8.84 6.05 10.24
CA ARG A 151 -8.17 5.65 11.51
C ARG A 151 -8.38 4.18 11.87
N TYR A 152 -9.56 3.62 11.55
CA TYR A 152 -9.86 2.21 11.79
C TYR A 152 -8.96 1.28 10.95
N LEU A 153 -8.65 1.66 9.71
CA LEU A 153 -7.79 0.88 8.81
C LEU A 153 -6.33 0.82 9.28
N LEU A 154 -5.81 1.85 9.96
CA LEU A 154 -4.38 1.95 10.31
C LEU A 154 -3.79 0.70 10.98
N LYS A 155 -4.60 0.01 11.80
CA LYS A 155 -4.14 -1.20 12.50
C LYS A 155 -3.98 -2.40 11.55
N SER A 156 -4.87 -2.58 10.57
CA SER A 156 -4.71 -3.64 9.56
C SER A 156 -3.55 -3.32 8.65
N GLU A 157 -3.51 -2.12 8.09
CA GLU A 157 -2.48 -1.67 7.15
C GLU A 157 -1.07 -1.77 7.75
N SER A 158 -0.87 -1.28 8.98
CA SER A 158 0.41 -1.40 9.68
C SER A 158 0.84 -2.86 9.87
N ARG A 159 -0.10 -3.77 10.14
CA ARG A 159 0.20 -5.19 10.30
C ARG A 159 0.47 -5.87 8.96
N HIS A 160 -0.24 -5.50 7.89
CA HIS A 160 0.03 -6.03 6.55
C HIS A 160 1.42 -5.65 6.05
N PHE A 161 1.82 -4.40 6.29
CA PHE A 161 3.20 -3.94 6.10
C PHE A 161 4.21 -4.85 6.84
N GLU A 162 4.02 -5.06 8.15
CA GLU A 162 4.91 -5.90 8.96
C GLU A 162 4.93 -7.36 8.50
N ASP A 163 3.78 -7.91 8.13
CA ASP A 163 3.65 -9.28 7.65
C ASP A 163 4.39 -9.47 6.31
N TYR A 164 4.23 -8.54 5.35
CA TYR A 164 4.97 -8.57 4.08
C TYR A 164 6.48 -8.47 4.29
N LEU A 165 6.94 -7.55 5.14
CA LEU A 165 8.36 -7.37 5.42
C LEU A 165 8.95 -8.62 6.10
N THR A 166 8.23 -9.19 7.07
CA THR A 166 8.64 -10.42 7.76
C THR A 166 8.78 -11.58 6.78
N LEU A 167 7.80 -11.77 5.89
CA LEU A 167 7.85 -12.79 4.85
C LEU A 167 9.05 -12.59 3.91
N ALA A 168 9.36 -11.35 3.52
CA ALA A 168 10.52 -11.05 2.67
C ALA A 168 11.84 -11.46 3.35
N LEU A 169 12.01 -11.08 4.62
CA LEU A 169 13.19 -11.43 5.42
C LEU A 169 13.33 -12.94 5.62
N ASP A 170 12.22 -13.65 5.83
CA ASP A 170 12.22 -15.09 6.00
C ASP A 170 12.61 -15.82 4.70
N VAL A 171 12.09 -15.38 3.55
CA VAL A 171 12.49 -15.93 2.24
C VAL A 171 13.96 -15.64 1.95
N ALA A 172 14.46 -14.45 2.27
CA ALA A 172 15.88 -14.12 2.09
C ALA A 172 16.81 -14.97 2.97
N ARG A 173 16.40 -15.22 4.23
CA ARG A 173 17.18 -16.03 5.18
C ARG A 173 17.20 -17.52 4.83
N THR A 174 16.11 -18.04 4.28
CA THR A 174 15.92 -19.49 4.06
C THR A 174 16.14 -19.91 2.61
N GLY A 175 16.02 -18.98 1.67
CA GLY A 175 16.21 -19.19 0.25
C GLY A 175 17.69 -19.27 -0.13
N LYS A 176 17.98 -19.98 -1.22
CA LYS A 176 19.31 -19.98 -1.82
C LYS A 176 19.42 -18.82 -2.81
N LEU A 177 19.94 -17.68 -2.34
CA LEU A 177 20.19 -16.51 -3.17
C LEU A 177 21.30 -16.79 -4.19
N LYS A 178 21.27 -16.05 -5.30
CA LYS A 178 22.32 -16.04 -6.31
C LYS A 178 23.62 -15.46 -5.77
N ASP A 179 23.52 -14.42 -4.95
CA ASP A 179 24.62 -13.91 -4.13
C ASP A 179 24.35 -14.28 -2.66
N PRO A 180 25.09 -15.25 -2.07
CA PRO A 180 24.90 -15.67 -0.69
C PRO A 180 25.17 -14.59 0.35
N GLU A 181 25.93 -13.55 0.00
CA GLU A 181 26.29 -12.43 0.88
C GLU A 181 25.40 -11.19 0.63
N GLU A 182 24.34 -11.33 -0.17
CA GLU A 182 23.41 -10.23 -0.43
C GLU A 182 22.76 -9.73 0.86
N ASP A 183 22.94 -8.44 1.14
CA ASP A 183 22.23 -7.75 2.22
C ASP A 183 20.87 -7.25 1.73
N ILE A 184 19.80 -7.89 2.21
CA ILE A 184 18.41 -7.49 1.91
C ILE A 184 18.12 -6.03 2.28
N GLN A 185 18.83 -5.42 3.24
CA GLN A 185 18.63 -3.99 3.52
C GLN A 185 18.99 -3.10 2.35
N GLN A 186 20.02 -3.43 1.58
CA GLN A 186 20.35 -2.68 0.36
C GLN A 186 19.19 -2.75 -0.64
N ARG A 187 18.50 -3.89 -0.70
CA ARG A 187 17.33 -4.06 -1.56
C ARG A 187 16.14 -3.25 -1.07
N ILE A 188 15.89 -3.22 0.24
CA ILE A 188 14.84 -2.40 0.85
C ILE A 188 15.11 -0.91 0.58
N GLU A 189 16.35 -0.45 0.75
CA GLU A 189 16.73 0.94 0.49
C GLU A 189 16.51 1.32 -0.98
N HIS A 190 16.93 0.47 -1.92
CA HIS A 190 16.69 0.70 -3.34
C HIS A 190 15.21 0.88 -3.66
N ILE A 191 14.34 -0.01 -3.15
CA ILE A 191 12.90 0.11 -3.37
C ILE A 191 12.33 1.35 -2.65
N ARG A 192 12.86 1.72 -1.47
CA ARG A 192 12.50 2.96 -0.77
C ARG A 192 12.74 4.20 -1.62
N GLU A 193 13.91 4.29 -2.27
CA GLU A 193 14.25 5.40 -3.15
C GLU A 193 13.31 5.47 -4.36
N VAL A 194 13.02 4.32 -5.00
CA VAL A 194 12.08 4.26 -6.13
C VAL A 194 10.66 4.67 -5.69
N GLU A 195 10.20 4.19 -4.55
CA GLU A 195 8.89 4.54 -3.96
C GLU A 195 8.80 6.03 -3.66
N ALA A 196 9.78 6.59 -2.96
CA ALA A 196 9.82 8.01 -2.64
C ALA A 196 9.81 8.88 -3.91
N ASN A 197 10.56 8.48 -4.94
CA ASN A 197 10.56 9.18 -6.23
C ASN A 197 9.17 9.14 -6.91
N LEU A 198 8.43 8.03 -6.83
CA LEU A 198 7.08 7.94 -7.37
C LEU A 198 6.08 8.86 -6.63
N ILE A 199 6.24 8.99 -5.32
CA ILE A 199 5.40 9.84 -4.45
C ILE A 199 5.74 11.33 -4.61
N LEU A 200 7.02 11.68 -4.75
CA LEU A 200 7.49 13.08 -4.79
C LEU A 200 7.47 13.69 -6.19
N SER A 201 7.52 12.88 -7.26
CA SER A 201 7.50 13.42 -8.62
C SER A 201 6.09 13.79 -9.09
N SER A 202 6.02 14.72 -10.04
CA SER A 202 4.76 15.17 -10.64
C SER A 202 3.99 14.01 -11.29
N ASP A 203 2.66 14.05 -11.16
CA ASP A 203 1.73 13.03 -11.67
C ASP A 203 0.49 13.71 -12.29
N GLU A 204 0.15 13.33 -13.51
CA GLU A 204 -1.02 13.86 -14.22
C GLU A 204 -2.32 13.14 -13.83
N THR A 205 -2.21 11.97 -13.18
CA THR A 205 -3.37 11.13 -12.84
C THR A 205 -3.52 11.01 -11.33
N PHE A 206 -4.43 11.78 -10.75
CA PHE A 206 -4.73 11.71 -9.32
C PHE A 206 -5.34 10.35 -8.92
N ARG A 207 -4.66 9.65 -8.01
CA ARG A 207 -4.98 8.31 -7.48
C ARG A 207 -4.53 8.18 -6.03
N PHE A 208 -5.01 7.15 -5.34
CA PHE A 208 -4.70 6.90 -3.93
C PHE A 208 -3.20 6.80 -3.66
N HIS A 209 -2.40 6.26 -4.59
CA HIS A 209 -0.92 6.22 -4.52
C HIS A 209 -0.22 7.10 -5.57
N SER A 210 -0.91 8.10 -6.14
CA SER A 210 -0.29 9.01 -7.13
C SER A 210 0.79 9.93 -6.52
N GLY A 211 1.68 10.43 -7.37
CA GLY A 211 2.66 11.45 -7.00
C GLY A 211 2.03 12.85 -6.78
N ILE A 212 2.84 13.90 -6.81
CA ILE A 212 2.35 15.27 -6.66
C ILE A 212 1.48 15.64 -7.88
N PRO A 213 0.22 16.03 -7.71
CA PRO A 213 -0.64 16.43 -8.83
C PRO A 213 0.00 17.53 -9.67
N ALA A 214 0.08 17.31 -10.98
CA ALA A 214 0.54 18.34 -11.91
C ALA A 214 -0.46 19.50 -11.88
N ILE A 215 0.02 20.72 -11.61
CA ILE A 215 -0.82 21.92 -11.72
C ILE A 215 -1.21 22.05 -13.20
N VAL A 216 -2.48 21.82 -13.52
CA VAL A 216 -3.03 22.22 -14.82
C VAL A 216 -3.07 23.74 -14.78
N ALA A 217 -2.16 24.40 -15.49
CA ALA A 217 -2.26 25.84 -15.70
C ALA A 217 -3.64 26.12 -16.32
N ALA A 218 -4.47 26.88 -15.61
CA ALA A 218 -5.79 27.31 -16.02
C ALA A 218 -5.75 28.18 -17.29
#